data_AF-A0A7Y6QTK4-F1
#
_entry.id   AF-A0A7Y6QTK4-F1
#
_cell.length_a   1.000
_cell.length_b   1.000
_cell.length_c   1.000
_cell.angle_alpha   90.00
_cell.angle_beta   90.00
_cell.angle_gamma   90.00
#
_symmetry.space_group_name_H-M   'P 1'
#
loop_
_entity.id
_entity.type
_entity.pdbx_description
1 polymer ?
#
loop_
_entity_poly.entity_id
_entity_poly.type
_entity_poly.pdbx_seq_one_letter_code
_entity_poly.pdbx_strand_id
1 'polypeptide(L)'
;MARALLLSALLCCCLPLRADPLRALDDEELEQVTGRDGISIATHLVINDPTLPGAVNDSRIAVGFHGEGDARYLVIRNLRGVVDMFALGLDVRKRPDGGQYVAVSLPGKVKYTNFGYESLSVQNDPLAPVTNSLGSLNINGSMSMHGELRIWAH
;
A
#
# COMPACT_ATOMS: atom_id res chain seq x y z
N MET A 1 -49.19 22.91 23.77
CA MET A 1 -48.04 22.59 24.67
C MET A 1 -47.24 21.36 24.23
N ALA A 2 -47.83 20.34 23.57
CA ALA A 2 -47.11 19.14 23.12
C ALA A 2 -46.02 19.36 22.04
N ARG A 3 -46.11 20.42 21.22
CA ARG A 3 -45.13 20.74 20.16
C ARG A 3 -43.79 21.28 20.67
N ALA A 4 -43.77 21.89 21.86
CA ALA A 4 -42.53 22.44 22.43
C ALA A 4 -41.64 21.32 23.02
N LEU A 5 -42.26 20.27 23.59
CA LEU A 5 -41.55 19.13 24.16
C LEU A 5 -40.85 18.25 23.10
N LEU A 6 -41.40 18.15 21.90
CA LEU A 6 -40.79 17.38 20.80
C LEU A 6 -39.53 18.05 20.24
N LEU A 7 -39.42 19.38 20.28
CA LEU A 7 -38.22 20.10 19.84
C LEU A 7 -37.07 19.99 20.86
N SER A 8 -37.39 19.91 22.15
CA SER A 8 -36.38 19.74 23.22
C SER A 8 -35.73 18.35 23.20
N ALA A 9 -36.48 17.32 22.81
CA ALA A 9 -35.97 15.95 22.68
C ALA A 9 -35.05 15.77 21.46
N LEU A 10 -35.24 16.55 20.39
CA LEU A 10 -34.40 16.47 19.18
C LEU A 10 -33.04 17.17 19.35
N LEU A 11 -32.91 18.14 20.26
CA LEU A 11 -31.67 18.88 20.47
C LEU A 11 -30.63 18.16 21.36
N CYS A 12 -31.00 17.10 22.08
CA CYS A 12 -30.07 16.35 22.94
C CYS A 12 -29.24 15.28 22.20
N CYS A 13 -29.49 15.03 20.92
CA CYS A 13 -28.73 14.03 20.14
C CYS A 13 -27.45 14.58 19.50
N CYS A 14 -27.16 15.88 19.63
CA CYS A 14 -25.94 16.49 19.09
C CYS A 14 -24.80 16.49 20.13
N LEU A 15 -24.54 15.36 20.78
CA LEU A 15 -23.32 15.19 21.55
C LEU A 15 -22.14 15.18 20.55
N PRO A 16 -21.15 16.07 20.69
CA PRO A 16 -19.96 16.01 19.87
C PRO A 16 -19.21 14.73 20.24
N LEU A 17 -19.22 13.76 19.32
CA LEU A 17 -18.36 12.58 19.39
C LEU A 17 -16.92 13.09 19.27
N ARG A 18 -16.29 13.44 20.40
CA ARG A 18 -14.87 13.74 20.43
C ARG A 18 -14.15 12.43 20.20
N ALA A 19 -13.47 12.33 19.06
CA ALA A 19 -12.45 11.31 18.90
C ALA A 19 -11.40 11.53 19.99
N ASP A 20 -11.24 10.54 20.87
CA ASP A 20 -10.17 10.54 21.84
C ASP A 20 -8.81 10.64 21.12
N PRO A 21 -7.78 11.20 21.79
CA PRO A 21 -6.43 11.20 21.23
C PRO A 21 -6.00 9.77 20.88
N LEU A 22 -5.28 9.64 19.76
CA LEU A 22 -4.80 8.34 19.27
C LEU A 22 -3.97 7.65 20.37
N ARG A 23 -4.55 6.59 20.95
CA ARG A 23 -3.94 5.73 21.95
C ARG A 23 -3.94 4.30 21.41
N ALA A 24 -2.90 3.53 21.70
CA ALA A 24 -2.89 2.11 21.39
C ALA A 24 -4.00 1.40 22.16
N LEU A 25 -4.74 0.51 21.47
CA LEU A 25 -5.74 -0.35 22.10
C LEU A 25 -5.05 -1.55 22.72
N ASP A 26 -5.45 -1.92 23.93
CA ASP A 26 -5.08 -3.21 24.52
C ASP A 26 -5.95 -4.36 23.98
N ASP A 27 -5.66 -5.60 24.39
CA ASP A 27 -6.35 -6.79 23.88
C ASP A 27 -7.85 -6.82 24.20
N GLU A 28 -8.25 -6.29 25.37
CA GLU A 28 -9.65 -6.22 25.82
C GLU A 28 -10.42 -5.17 25.03
N GLU A 29 -9.78 -4.04 24.72
CA GLU A 29 -10.31 -2.99 23.86
C GLU A 29 -10.39 -3.43 22.39
N LEU A 30 -9.41 -4.18 21.90
CA LEU A 30 -9.43 -4.79 20.57
C LEU A 30 -10.58 -5.79 20.41
N GLU A 31 -10.95 -6.51 21.47
CA GLU A 31 -12.11 -7.42 21.46
C GLU A 31 -13.43 -6.68 21.28
N GLN A 32 -13.52 -5.45 21.77
CA GLN A 32 -14.71 -4.60 21.67
C GLN A 32 -14.83 -3.88 20.32
N VAL A 33 -13.83 -4.01 19.44
CA VAL A 33 -13.91 -3.53 18.05
C VAL A 33 -14.90 -4.41 17.29
N THR A 34 -16.18 -4.10 17.48
CA THR A 34 -17.30 -4.73 16.79
C THR A 34 -17.94 -3.71 15.85
N GLY A 35 -17.95 -4.00 14.56
CA GLY A 35 -18.62 -3.19 13.55
C GLY A 35 -17.70 -2.17 12.86
N ARG A 36 -17.22 -2.54 11.68
CA ARG A 36 -17.60 -1.93 10.40
C ARG A 36 -16.99 -2.82 9.32
N ASP A 37 -17.73 -3.03 8.24
CA ASP A 37 -17.32 -3.80 7.06
C ASP A 37 -15.80 -3.78 6.91
N GLY A 38 -15.16 -4.95 7.01
CA GLY A 38 -13.69 -5.06 6.97
C GLY A 38 -13.12 -4.11 5.92
N ILE A 39 -12.07 -3.38 6.25
CA ILE A 39 -11.60 -2.30 5.39
C ILE A 39 -11.07 -2.93 4.11
N SER A 40 -11.79 -2.78 3.01
CA SER A 40 -11.34 -3.21 1.68
C SER A 40 -10.64 -2.06 0.97
N ILE A 41 -9.35 -2.22 0.76
CA ILE A 41 -8.49 -1.29 0.02
C ILE A 41 -8.36 -1.80 -1.41
N ALA A 42 -8.63 -0.91 -2.36
CA ALA A 42 -8.22 -1.05 -3.75
C ALA A 42 -7.22 0.06 -4.08
N THR A 43 -6.22 -0.26 -4.89
CA THR A 43 -5.14 0.68 -5.23
C THR A 43 -4.93 0.68 -6.73
N HIS A 44 -4.88 1.87 -7.31
CA HIS A 44 -4.45 2.11 -8.67
C HIS A 44 -3.12 2.88 -8.62
N LEU A 45 -2.03 2.21 -8.96
CA LEU A 45 -0.69 2.81 -8.99
C LEU A 45 -0.23 2.96 -10.43
N VAL A 46 0.08 4.18 -10.83
CA VAL A 46 0.66 4.50 -12.14
C VAL A 46 2.07 5.04 -11.94
N ILE A 47 3.04 4.44 -12.62
CA ILE A 47 4.46 4.82 -12.54
C ILE A 47 4.92 5.32 -13.90
N ASN A 48 5.53 6.51 -13.92
CA ASN A 48 6.15 7.16 -15.08
C ASN A 48 5.30 7.08 -16.35
N ASP A 49 4.05 7.56 -16.25
CA ASP A 49 3.10 7.61 -17.37
C ASP A 49 3.60 8.56 -18.47
N PRO A 50 3.89 8.08 -19.68
CA PRO A 50 4.36 8.93 -20.78
C PRO A 50 3.27 9.84 -21.36
N THR A 51 2.00 9.61 -21.01
CA THR A 51 0.86 10.39 -21.54
C THR A 51 0.59 11.65 -20.74
N LEU A 52 1.19 11.80 -19.55
CA LEU A 52 1.02 12.97 -18.71
C LEU A 52 1.87 14.17 -19.19
N PRO A 53 1.35 15.40 -19.07
CA PRO A 53 2.16 16.60 -19.31
C PRO A 53 3.40 16.63 -18.40
N GLY A 54 4.58 16.82 -19.00
CA GLY A 54 5.86 16.81 -18.28
C GLY A 54 6.41 15.42 -17.96
N ALA A 55 5.96 14.38 -18.68
CA ALA A 55 6.46 13.02 -18.51
C ALA A 55 8.00 12.93 -18.57
N VAL A 56 8.56 12.24 -17.58
CA VAL A 56 10.01 11.99 -17.50
C VAL A 56 10.35 10.81 -18.41
N ASN A 57 11.11 11.09 -19.46
CA ASN A 57 11.52 10.08 -20.46
C ASN A 57 12.81 9.33 -20.10
N ASP A 58 13.50 9.75 -19.04
CA ASP A 58 14.68 9.10 -18.51
C ASP A 58 14.61 9.03 -16.97
N SER A 59 13.73 8.16 -16.48
CA SER A 59 13.61 7.88 -15.05
C SER A 59 14.60 6.78 -14.66
N ARG A 60 15.20 6.92 -13.47
CA ARG A 60 16.21 5.97 -12.99
C ARG A 60 16.00 5.66 -11.52
N ILE A 61 16.07 4.37 -11.19
CA ILE A 61 16.19 3.88 -9.82
C ILE A 61 17.57 3.26 -9.72
N ALA A 62 18.41 3.80 -8.84
CA ALA A 62 19.75 3.30 -8.62
C ALA A 62 19.91 2.78 -7.20
N VAL A 63 20.43 1.58 -7.07
CA VAL A 63 20.82 0.99 -5.78
C VAL A 63 22.34 0.91 -5.75
N GLY A 64 22.96 1.65 -4.83
CA GLY A 64 24.41 1.67 -4.66
C GLY A 64 24.90 0.56 -3.74
N PHE A 65 26.03 -0.03 -4.10
CA PHE A 65 26.77 -1.02 -3.32
C PHE A 65 28.20 -0.52 -3.13
N HIS A 66 28.71 -0.68 -1.91
CA HIS A 66 30.10 -0.40 -1.57
C HIS A 66 30.78 -1.72 -1.22
N GLY A 67 31.93 -1.98 -1.83
CA GLY A 67 32.83 -3.11 -1.52
C GLY A 67 34.26 -2.60 -1.33
N GLU A 68 35.25 -3.50 -1.32
CA GLU A 68 36.67 -3.11 -1.39
C GLU A 68 36.98 -2.57 -2.81
N GLY A 69 36.61 -1.33 -3.08
CA GLY A 69 36.79 -0.65 -4.37
C GLY A 69 35.77 0.46 -4.63
N ASP A 70 35.70 0.91 -5.89
CA ASP A 70 34.76 1.96 -6.32
C ASP A 70 33.29 1.57 -6.11
N ALA A 71 32.45 2.56 -5.80
CA ALA A 71 31.00 2.37 -5.70
C ALA A 71 30.42 1.83 -7.01
N ARG A 72 29.55 0.81 -6.90
CA ARG A 72 28.83 0.20 -8.03
C ARG A 72 27.35 0.42 -7.83
N TYR A 73 26.64 0.73 -8.90
CA TYR A 73 25.21 0.99 -8.88
C TYR A 73 24.49 0.02 -9.79
N LEU A 74 23.49 -0.68 -9.27
CA LEU A 74 22.48 -1.32 -10.09
C LEU A 74 21.46 -0.25 -10.50
N VAL A 75 21.35 0.01 -11.80
CA VAL A 75 20.49 1.06 -12.36
C VAL A 75 19.37 0.43 -13.17
N ILE A 76 18.13 0.68 -12.76
CA ILE A 76 16.91 0.37 -13.51
C ILE A 76 16.48 1.66 -14.21
N ARG A 77 16.43 1.62 -15.54
CA ARG A 77 16.01 2.74 -16.37
C ARG A 77 14.58 2.55 -16.86
N ASN A 78 13.81 3.63 -16.78
CA ASN A 78 12.46 3.73 -17.31
C ASN A 78 11.49 2.68 -16.77
N LEU A 79 11.54 2.40 -15.46
CA LEU A 79 10.48 1.67 -14.77
C LEU A 79 9.16 2.41 -14.96
N ARG A 80 8.15 1.74 -15.51
CA ARG A 80 6.85 2.34 -15.82
C ARG A 80 5.73 1.32 -15.79
N GLY A 81 4.51 1.81 -15.94
CA GLY A 81 3.29 1.01 -16.12
C GLY A 81 2.30 1.17 -14.98
N VAL A 82 1.28 0.33 -15.00
CA VAL A 82 0.16 0.39 -14.06
C VAL A 82 0.07 -0.90 -13.25
N VAL A 83 -0.14 -0.75 -11.95
CA VAL A 83 -0.44 -1.84 -11.02
C VAL A 83 -1.79 -1.55 -10.36
N ASP A 84 -2.79 -2.37 -10.67
CA ASP A 84 -4.09 -2.35 -10.01
C ASP A 84 -4.15 -3.46 -8.97
N MET A 85 -4.48 -3.14 -7.73
CA MET A 85 -4.67 -4.09 -6.64
C MET A 85 -6.10 -3.99 -6.13
N PHE A 86 -6.74 -5.14 -5.96
CA PHE A 86 -8.12 -5.23 -5.48
C PHE A 86 -8.21 -6.16 -4.28
N ALA A 87 -9.13 -5.84 -3.37
CA ALA A 87 -9.51 -6.67 -2.23
C ALA A 87 -8.35 -6.95 -1.25
N LEU A 88 -7.64 -5.90 -0.83
CA LEU A 88 -6.79 -5.96 0.36
C LEU A 88 -7.66 -5.65 1.59
N GLY A 89 -7.79 -6.60 2.51
CA GLY A 89 -8.64 -6.52 3.69
C GLY A 89 -7.85 -6.22 4.96
N LEU A 90 -8.44 -5.50 5.90
CA LEU A 90 -7.94 -5.34 7.27
C LEU A 90 -9.04 -5.75 8.26
N ASP A 91 -8.76 -6.76 9.07
CA ASP A 91 -9.70 -7.32 10.05
C ASP A 91 -9.00 -7.61 11.40
N VAL A 92 -9.75 -7.59 12.50
CA VAL A 92 -9.30 -8.11 13.79
C VAL A 92 -9.83 -9.53 13.97
N ARG A 93 -8.97 -10.49 14.33
CA ARG A 93 -9.31 -11.91 14.47
C ARG A 93 -8.83 -12.49 15.80
N LYS A 94 -9.51 -13.53 16.27
CA LYS A 94 -9.13 -14.29 17.47
C LYS A 94 -8.07 -15.34 17.14
N ARG A 95 -7.02 -15.42 17.95
CA ARG A 95 -6.01 -16.48 17.89
C ARG A 95 -6.54 -17.74 18.60
N PRO A 96 -6.05 -18.95 18.23
CA PRO A 96 -6.42 -20.19 18.91
C PRO A 96 -6.02 -20.26 20.39
N ASP A 97 -5.03 -19.47 20.82
CA ASP A 97 -4.53 -19.39 22.18
C ASP A 97 -5.32 -18.42 23.08
N GLY A 98 -6.35 -17.76 22.53
CA GLY A 98 -7.21 -16.81 23.24
C GLY A 98 -6.84 -15.33 23.07
N GLY A 99 -5.68 -15.01 22.49
CA GLY A 99 -5.29 -13.62 22.21
C GLY A 99 -5.84 -13.08 20.88
N GLN A 100 -5.65 -11.80 20.60
CA GLN A 100 -6.12 -11.17 19.36
C GLN A 100 -4.97 -10.92 18.38
N TYR A 101 -5.31 -10.73 17.10
CA TYR A 101 -4.38 -10.26 16.08
C TYR A 101 -5.10 -9.44 15.00
N VAL A 102 -4.36 -8.52 14.39
CA VAL A 102 -4.78 -7.81 13.18
C VAL A 102 -4.35 -8.62 11.96
N ALA A 103 -5.30 -8.96 11.10
CA ALA A 103 -5.10 -9.65 9.84
C ALA A 103 -5.13 -8.64 8.69
N VAL A 104 -4.03 -8.55 7.94
CA VAL A 104 -3.97 -7.83 6.66
C VAL A 104 -4.01 -8.86 5.54
N SER A 105 -5.11 -8.95 4.79
CA SER A 105 -5.19 -9.93 3.69
C SER A 105 -4.27 -9.52 2.55
N LEU A 106 -3.73 -10.52 1.84
CA LEU A 106 -3.11 -10.25 0.55
C LEU A 106 -4.16 -9.79 -0.47
N PRO A 107 -3.77 -9.00 -1.50
CA PRO A 107 -4.70 -8.58 -2.55
C PRO A 107 -5.27 -9.79 -3.28
N GLY A 108 -6.61 -9.91 -3.33
CA GLY A 108 -7.27 -10.99 -4.05
C GLY A 108 -6.93 -11.03 -5.55
N LYS A 109 -6.67 -9.86 -6.14
CA LYS A 109 -6.18 -9.74 -7.52
C LYS A 109 -5.23 -8.56 -7.67
N VAL A 110 -4.11 -8.79 -8.35
CA VAL A 110 -3.19 -7.78 -8.83
C VAL A 110 -3.16 -7.84 -10.36
N LYS A 111 -3.33 -6.72 -11.05
CA LYS A 111 -3.23 -6.61 -12.50
C LYS A 111 -2.08 -5.68 -12.85
N TYR A 112 -1.24 -6.14 -13.76
CA TYR A 112 -0.14 -5.39 -14.34
C TYR A 112 -0.50 -5.01 -15.77
N THR A 113 -0.40 -3.72 -16.10
CA THR A 113 -0.57 -3.23 -17.48
C THR A 113 0.69 -2.47 -17.88
N ASN A 114 1.43 -3.02 -18.85
CA ASN A 114 2.71 -2.51 -19.33
C ASN A 114 3.70 -2.20 -18.19
N PHE A 115 3.70 -3.02 -17.15
CA PHE A 115 4.54 -2.81 -15.98
C PHE A 115 5.93 -3.41 -16.19
N GLY A 116 6.96 -2.58 -16.15
CA GLY A 116 8.31 -3.06 -16.37
C GLY A 116 9.31 -1.95 -16.63
N TYR A 117 10.52 -2.33 -17.04
CA TYR A 117 11.64 -1.42 -17.24
C TYR A 117 12.32 -1.66 -18.58
N GLU A 118 12.92 -0.61 -19.12
CA GLU A 118 13.59 -0.64 -20.42
C GLU A 118 14.99 -1.24 -20.33
N SER A 119 15.72 -0.94 -19.26
CA SER A 119 17.09 -1.44 -19.08
C SER A 119 17.44 -1.64 -17.61
N LEU A 120 18.14 -2.73 -17.34
CA LEU A 120 18.86 -2.98 -16.09
C LEU A 120 20.36 -2.93 -16.38
N SER A 121 21.15 -2.24 -15.58
CA SER A 121 22.61 -2.14 -15.80
C SER A 121 23.39 -2.02 -14.50
N VAL A 122 24.69 -2.31 -14.53
CA VAL A 122 25.61 -2.02 -13.41
C VAL A 122 26.63 -0.99 -13.86
N GLN A 123 26.75 0.11 -13.12
CA GLN A 123 27.55 1.28 -13.51
C GLN A 123 28.32 1.84 -12.31
N ASN A 124 29.41 2.58 -12.56
CA ASN A 124 30.15 3.29 -11.49
C ASN A 124 29.56 4.66 -11.19
N ASP A 125 28.82 5.22 -12.15
CA ASP A 125 28.06 6.46 -12.01
C ASP A 125 26.60 6.17 -12.42
N PRO A 126 25.61 6.36 -11.52
CA PRO A 126 24.21 6.07 -11.83
C PRO A 126 23.58 7.10 -12.79
N LEU A 127 24.23 8.25 -13.00
CA LEU A 127 23.80 9.32 -13.90
C LEU A 127 24.46 9.23 -15.28
N ALA A 128 25.50 8.40 -15.44
CA ALA A 128 26.12 8.16 -16.74
C ALA A 128 25.14 7.54 -17.76
N PRO A 129 25.39 7.71 -19.07
CA PRO A 129 24.64 7.02 -20.11
C PRO A 129 24.74 5.50 -19.97
N VAL A 130 23.60 4.81 -20.04
CA VAL A 130 23.57 3.34 -20.07
C VAL A 130 24.13 2.85 -21.40
N THR A 131 25.35 2.31 -21.39
CA THR A 131 26.00 1.76 -22.59
C THR A 131 25.80 0.26 -22.75
N ASN A 132 25.55 -0.47 -21.65
CA ASN A 132 25.31 -1.91 -21.63
C ASN A 132 24.10 -2.24 -20.76
N SER A 133 23.19 -3.06 -21.27
CA SER A 133 21.98 -3.51 -20.57
C SER A 133 22.05 -5.02 -20.30
N LEU A 134 21.69 -5.42 -19.08
CA LEU A 134 21.49 -6.79 -18.64
C LEU A 134 20.12 -7.34 -19.06
N GLY A 135 19.26 -6.50 -19.64
CA GLY A 135 17.96 -6.91 -20.17
C GLY A 135 16.86 -5.90 -19.88
N SER A 136 15.65 -6.27 -20.30
CA SER A 136 14.43 -5.51 -20.10
C SER A 136 13.34 -6.45 -19.57
N LEU A 137 12.30 -5.86 -18.97
CA LEU A 137 11.14 -6.59 -18.48
C LEU A 137 9.88 -5.83 -18.85
N ASN A 138 8.85 -6.53 -19.30
CA ASN A 138 7.51 -5.99 -19.48
C ASN A 138 6.48 -7.05 -19.09
N ILE A 139 5.64 -6.72 -18.11
CA ILE A 139 4.62 -7.59 -17.56
C ILE A 139 3.25 -7.03 -17.94
N ASN A 140 2.48 -7.88 -18.61
CA ASN A 140 1.07 -7.68 -18.89
C ASN A 140 0.32 -8.93 -18.43
N GLY A 141 -0.48 -8.81 -17.38
CA GLY A 141 -1.15 -9.97 -16.82
C GLY A 141 -1.81 -9.70 -15.48
N SER A 142 -2.30 -10.75 -14.85
CA SER A 142 -2.85 -10.68 -13.51
C SER A 142 -2.40 -11.86 -12.66
N MET A 143 -2.21 -11.60 -11.38
CA MET A 143 -1.93 -12.58 -10.35
C MET A 143 -3.06 -12.54 -9.30
N SER A 144 -3.44 -13.69 -8.78
CA SER A 144 -4.33 -13.78 -7.62
C SER A 144 -3.51 -14.24 -6.42
N MET A 145 -3.70 -13.59 -5.26
CA MET A 145 -3.01 -13.94 -4.04
C MET A 145 -4.02 -14.29 -2.95
N HIS A 146 -3.67 -15.26 -2.12
CA HIS A 146 -4.46 -15.67 -0.96
C HIS A 146 -3.54 -15.81 0.25
N GLY A 147 -3.99 -15.32 1.40
CA GLY A 147 -3.22 -15.32 2.64
C GLY A 147 -3.47 -14.05 3.45
N GLU A 148 -2.87 -13.99 4.62
CA GLU A 148 -2.94 -12.83 5.52
C GLU A 148 -1.61 -12.66 6.27
N LEU A 149 -1.18 -11.41 6.42
CA LEU A 149 -0.19 -11.03 7.40
C LEU A 149 -0.90 -10.88 8.75
N ARG A 150 -0.43 -11.62 9.75
CA ARG A 150 -0.96 -11.58 11.11
C ARG A 150 -0.04 -10.74 11.98
N ILE A 151 -0.59 -9.72 12.62
CA ILE A 151 0.16 -8.77 13.46
C ILE A 151 -0.45 -8.79 14.85
N TRP A 152 0.37 -9.05 15.86
CA TRP A 152 -0.02 -8.96 17.27
C TRP A 152 1.18 -8.47 18.10
N ALA A 153 0.90 -7.87 19.25
CA ALA A 153 1.95 -7.47 20.19
C ALA A 153 2.50 -8.67 20.94
N HIS A 154 3.79 -8.62 21.31
CA HIS A 154 4.46 -9.58 22.19
C HIS A 154 4.64 -8.99 23.58
#